data_AF-A0A1Y4IUM1-F1
#
_entry.id   AF-A0A1Y4IUM1-F1
#
_cell.length_a   1.000
_cell.length_b   1.000
_cell.length_c   1.000
_cell.angle_alpha   90.00
_cell.angle_beta   90.00
_cell.angle_gamma   90.00
#
_symmetry.space_group_name_H-M   'P 1'
#
loop_
_entity.id
_entity.type
_entity.pdbx_description
1 polymer ?
#
loop_
_entity_poly.entity_id
_entity_poly.type
_entity_poly.pdbx_seq_one_letter_code
_entity_poly.pdbx_strand_id
1 'polypeptide(L)' 'MGKREELLRRYEKLSRAAMQDKPDSCKRCVYYRPDFKYRRCQFSRCPYGKQTDVFRQKPLKRDKFS' A
#
# COMPACT_ATOMS: atom_id res chain seq x y z
N MET A 1 -21.60 17.67 -21.89
CA MET A 1 -20.70 16.80 -21.10
C MET A 1 -21.57 15.91 -20.23
N GLY A 2 -21.54 14.60 -20.46
CA GLY A 2 -22.48 13.69 -19.80
C GLY A 2 -22.14 13.49 -18.32
N LYS A 3 -23.15 13.29 -17.46
CA LYS A 3 -22.98 12.98 -16.01
C LYS A 3 -21.95 11.88 -15.74
N ARG A 4 -21.79 10.93 -16.68
CA ARG A 4 -20.83 9.83 -16.62
C ARG A 4 -19.37 10.28 -16.76
N GLU A 5 -19.09 11.25 -17.63
CA GLU A 5 -17.74 11.81 -17.80
C GLU A 5 -17.30 12.63 -16.58
N GLU A 6 -18.24 13.36 -15.97
CA GLU A 6 -17.97 14.13 -14.76
C GLU A 6 -17.65 13.23 -13.56
N LEU A 7 -18.37 12.10 -13.44
CA LEU A 7 -18.13 11.08 -12.43
C LEU A 7 -16.75 10.43 -12.60
N LEU A 8 -16.36 10.10 -13.85
CA LEU A 8 -15.02 9.59 -14.16
C LEU A 8 -13.92 10.60 -13.79
N ARG A 9 -14.08 11.88 -14.16
CA ARG A 9 -13.13 12.95 -13.78
C ARG A 9 -13.02 13.12 -12.26
N ARG A 10 -14.14 13.01 -11.54
CA ARG A 10 -14.16 13.08 -10.06
C ARG A 10 -13.43 11.88 -9.46
N TYR A 11 -13.62 10.69 -10.01
CA TYR A 11 -12.93 9.48 -9.59
C TYR A 11 -11.42 9.57 -9.86
N GLU A 12 -10.99 10.08 -11.01
CA GLU A 12 -9.58 10.35 -11.31
C GLU A 12 -8.95 11.38 -10.37
N LYS A 13 -9.68 12.44 -10.00
CA LYS A 13 -9.18 13.41 -9.01
C LYS A 13 -9.00 12.78 -7.64
N LEU A 14 -9.97 11.98 -7.19
CA LEU A 14 -9.90 11.26 -5.91
C LEU A 14 -8.76 10.24 -5.90
N SER A 15 -8.57 9.51 -7.01
CA SER A 15 -7.47 8.55 -7.12
C SER A 15 -6.11 9.24 -7.17
N ARG A 16 -5.98 10.38 -7.86
CA ARG A 16 -4.75 11.19 -7.85
C ARG A 16 -4.45 11.77 -6.46
N ALA A 17 -5.46 12.23 -5.73
CA ALA A 17 -5.29 12.73 -4.36
C ALA A 17 -4.87 11.61 -3.39
N ALA A 18 -5.49 10.42 -3.50
CA ALA A 18 -5.07 9.23 -2.74
C ALA A 18 -3.64 8.77 -3.11
N MET A 19 -3.20 9.04 -4.34
CA MET A 19 -1.82 8.82 -4.79
C MET A 19 -0.85 9.92 -4.33
N GLN A 20 -1.33 11.09 -3.88
CA GLN A 20 -0.51 12.14 -3.28
C GLN A 20 -0.29 11.92 -1.78
N ASP A 21 -1.22 11.25 -1.09
CA ASP A 21 -1.03 10.75 0.28
C ASP A 21 -0.12 9.50 0.32
N LYS A 22 0.92 9.52 -0.52
CA LYS A 22 1.94 8.47 -0.55
C LYS A 22 2.79 8.64 0.70
N PRO A 23 2.89 7.60 1.54
CA PRO A 23 3.74 7.68 2.70
C PRO A 23 5.19 7.92 2.27
N ASP A 24 5.87 8.78 3.01
CA ASP A 24 7.26 9.15 2.77
C ASP A 24 8.16 7.91 2.77
N SER A 25 7.91 7.00 3.73
CA SER A 25 8.58 5.70 3.84
C SER A 25 7.59 4.55 4.06
N CYS A 26 7.94 3.34 3.59
CA CYS A 26 7.11 2.16 3.79
C CYS A 26 6.85 1.82 5.26
N LYS A 27 7.73 2.22 6.19
CA LYS A 27 7.49 2.03 7.63
C LYS A 27 6.36 2.89 8.19
N ARG A 28 6.05 4.03 7.54
CA ARG A 28 4.95 4.93 7.88
C ARG A 28 3.68 4.64 7.07
N CYS A 29 3.70 3.61 6.22
CA CYS A 29 2.56 3.20 5.42
C CYS A 29 1.54 2.47 6.29
N VAL A 30 0.25 2.75 6.11
CA VAL A 30 -0.86 2.03 6.77
C VAL A 30 -0.84 0.52 6.47
N TYR A 31 -0.29 0.13 5.33
CA TYR A 31 -0.17 -1.27 4.92
C TYR A 31 1.12 -1.94 5.40
N TYR A 32 1.97 -1.24 6.16
CA TYR A 32 3.16 -1.83 6.76
C TYR A 32 2.75 -2.81 7.87
N ARG A 33 3.24 -4.04 7.79
CA ARG A 33 2.94 -5.10 8.75
C ARG A 33 4.26 -5.66 9.28
N PRO A 34 4.88 -5.02 10.28
CA PRO A 34 6.14 -5.51 10.85
C PRO A 34 5.96 -6.82 11.60
N ASP A 35 4.73 -7.11 12.02
CA ASP A 35 4.35 -8.26 12.84
C ASP A 35 4.27 -9.56 12.05
N PHE A 36 4.24 -9.46 10.71
CA PHE A 36 4.16 -10.60 9.81
C PHE A 36 5.50 -11.36 9.75
N LYS A 37 5.41 -12.70 9.82
CA LYS A 37 6.57 -13.60 9.85
C LYS A 37 7.39 -13.54 8.58
N TYR A 38 6.73 -13.64 7.42
CA TYR A 38 7.39 -13.80 6.12
C TYR A 38 7.39 -12.54 5.25
N ARG A 39 6.64 -11.50 5.62
CA ARG A 39 6.52 -10.28 4.82
C ARG A 39 6.47 -9.04 5.70
N ARG A 40 6.63 -7.87 5.09
CA ARG A 40 6.64 -6.55 5.73
C ARG A 40 5.46 -5.67 5.30
N CYS A 41 4.64 -6.15 4.37
CA CYS A 41 3.49 -5.44 3.81
C CYS A 41 2.24 -6.33 3.86
N GLN A 42 1.06 -5.71 3.93
CA GLN A 42 -0.22 -6.39 3.79
C GLN A 42 -0.37 -7.04 2.40
N PHE A 43 0.20 -6.42 1.37
CA PHE A 43 0.12 -6.85 -0.03
C PHE A 43 1.42 -7.51 -0.51
N SER A 44 1.30 -8.43 -1.47
CA SER A 44 2.43 -9.07 -2.16
C SER A 44 3.13 -8.16 -3.18
N ARG A 45 2.50 -7.04 -3.54
CA ARG A 45 3.10 -5.96 -4.34
C ARG A 45 2.71 -4.64 -3.70
N CYS A 46 3.64 -3.70 -3.61
CA CYS A 46 3.36 -2.38 -3.03
C CYS A 46 2.34 -1.64 -3.93
N PRO A 47 1.18 -1.20 -3.40
CA PRO A 47 0.18 -0.47 -4.19
C PRO A 47 0.72 0.88 -4.69
N TYR A 48 1.73 1.43 -4.02
CA TYR A 48 2.38 2.68 -4.39
C TYR A 48 3.63 2.49 -5.26
N GLY A 49 4.01 1.25 -5.58
CA GLY A 49 5.19 0.94 -6.39
C GLY A 49 6.54 1.26 -5.73
N LYS A 50 6.59 1.68 -4.46
CA LYS A 50 7.83 2.09 -3.79
C LYS A 50 8.74 0.95 -3.33
N GLN A 51 8.18 -0.23 -3.05
CA GLN A 51 8.95 -1.36 -2.51
C GLN A 51 8.62 -2.66 -3.23
N THR A 52 9.64 -3.22 -3.90
CA THR A 52 9.61 -4.51 -4.58
C THR A 52 9.84 -5.66 -3.60
N ASP A 53 10.70 -5.47 -2.60
CA ASP A 53 11.03 -6.48 -1.58
C ASP A 53 10.06 -6.44 -0.38
N VAL A 54 8.81 -6.84 -0.63
CA VAL A 54 7.79 -6.95 0.44
C VAL A 54 7.99 -8.17 1.32
N PHE A 55 8.62 -9.23 0.81
CA PHE A 55 8.94 -10.43 1.57
C PHE A 55 10.19 -10.21 2.41
N ARG A 56 10.32 -10.96 3.50
CA ARG A 56 11.51 -10.93 4.35
C ARG A 56 12.49 -11.97 3.83
N GLN A 57 13.72 -11.53 3.55
CA GLN A 57 14.83 -12.46 3.31
C GLN A 57 15.11 -13.36 4.52
N LYS A 58 14.92 -12.82 5.73
CA LYS A 58 15.00 -13.54 6.99
C LYS A 58 13.66 -13.47 7.72
N PRO A 59 12.85 -14.54 7.66
CA PRO A 59 11.58 -14.59 8.37
C PRO A 59 11.73 -14.45 9.89
N LEU A 60 10.70 -13.96 10.56
CA LEU A 60 10.63 -13.99 12.03
C LEU A 60 10.42 -15.43 12.53
N LYS A 61 10.56 -15.67 13.83
CA LYS A 61 10.27 -16.98 14.44
C LYS A 61 8.78 -17.33 14.34
N ARG A 62 7.92 -16.36 14.64
CA ARG A 62 6.45 -16.44 14.58
C ARG A 62 5.85 -15.07 14.27
N ASP A 63 4.60 -15.07 13.85
CA ASP A 63 3.78 -13.85 13.80
C ASP A 63 3.53 -13.31 15.22
N LYS A 64 3.37 -11.99 15.37
CA LYS A 64 3.15 -11.36 16.69
C LYS A 64 1.69 -11.25 17.11
N PHE A 65 0.79 -11.92 16.41
CA PHE A 65 -0.66 -11.98 16.68
C PHE A 65 -1.14 -13.42 16.84
N SER A 66 -0.23 -14.33 17.22
CA SER A 66 -0.51 -15.72 17.62
C SER A 66 -0.22 -15.93 19.10
#